data_AF-A0A8D1PSN7-F1
#
_entry.id   AF-A0A8D1PSN7-F1
#
_cell.length_a   1.000
_cell.length_b   1.000
_cell.length_c   1.000
_cell.angle_alpha   90.00
_cell.angle_beta   90.00
_cell.angle_gamma   90.00
#
_symmetry.space_group_name_H-M   'P 1'
#
loop_
_entity.id
_entity.type
_entity.pdbx_description
1 polymer ?
#
loop_
_entity_poly.entity_id
_entity_poly.type
_entity_poly.pdbx_seq_one_letter_code
_entity_poly.pdbx_strand_id
1 'polypeptide(L)'
;MAGIRVTKVDWQRLRNGAAHHTQEYPCPELVVRRGQKFTFTLELNKSLEYTETLIFTVETGPQASEALRTKAVFQTSELTVDDSWTAVKEAQTENATTVSLTSPPDAVIGRYQLSARVSSRRKHNDRKLGEFVLLFNPWCPEDDVFLASEEERQEYVLNDSGIIFRGVEKHIRAQGWNFGQFEEDILHICLSILDRSPSHQDDPATDVSRRHDPIYVTRAVSAMVNSNNDRGVVQGQWKGKYGGGTSPLQWRGSVAILHKWFKGRFKPVKYGQCWVFAGVMCTVLRCLGIATRIVSNFNSAHDTDRNLSVDKYVDSFGRTLEDLTEDSMWNFHVWNESWFARQDLGSSYNGWQVLDATPQEESEGVFRCGPASVTAIREGDVHLAHDGPFVFAEVNADYITWLWNEDESRERVYSDTKKIGRCISTKAVGSDSRVDITSLYKYPEGSRKERQVYSKAVKKLFGVDASGRRARVRRAGGRGLRCDELLKPATKPSIAGKFKVLEPPLLGHDLRLALCLANLTSRSQRVHVNLSGATILYTRRPVAEILHESHAVKLGPEEEKKIPVEISYSQYKEDLTEDKKILLAALCLVTKGEKLLVEKDITLEDVISIKCAQPGAPGESLRSVQ
;
A
#
# COMPACT_ATOMS: atom_id res chain seq x y z
N MET A 1 -11.11 53.67 -29.16
CA MET A 1 -10.09 52.63 -29.50
C MET A 1 -10.51 51.30 -28.90
N ALA A 2 -10.39 50.19 -29.65
CA ALA A 2 -10.62 48.86 -29.10
C ALA A 2 -9.57 48.57 -28.00
N GLY A 3 -10.01 48.14 -26.82
CA GLY A 3 -9.10 47.73 -25.75
C GLY A 3 -8.26 46.50 -26.13
N ILE A 4 -7.12 46.28 -25.46
CA ILE A 4 -6.27 45.09 -25.65
C ILE A 4 -7.08 43.82 -25.41
N ARG A 5 -6.93 42.82 -26.28
CA ARG A 5 -7.59 41.52 -26.21
C ARG A 5 -6.59 40.45 -26.59
N VAL A 6 -6.52 39.41 -25.77
CA VAL A 6 -5.83 38.15 -26.11
C VAL A 6 -6.55 37.49 -27.29
N THR A 7 -5.87 37.15 -28.37
CA THR A 7 -6.46 36.44 -29.52
C THR A 7 -6.27 34.94 -29.39
N LYS A 8 -5.11 34.52 -28.88
CA LYS A 8 -4.73 33.12 -28.72
C LYS A 8 -3.75 32.95 -27.57
N VAL A 9 -3.73 31.76 -26.98
CA VAL A 9 -2.78 31.36 -25.93
C VAL A 9 -2.03 30.13 -26.42
N ASP A 10 -0.72 30.26 -26.54
CA ASP A 10 0.19 29.12 -26.75
C ASP A 10 0.81 28.72 -25.41
N TRP A 11 0.36 27.57 -24.90
CA TRP A 11 0.80 27.01 -23.63
C TRP A 11 2.21 26.39 -23.65
N GLN A 12 2.92 26.42 -24.79
CA GLN A 12 4.26 25.84 -24.96
C GLN A 12 4.37 24.41 -24.39
N ARG A 13 3.33 23.58 -24.62
CA ARG A 13 3.11 22.30 -23.92
C ARG A 13 4.29 21.36 -23.97
N LEU A 14 4.93 21.20 -25.14
CA LEU A 14 6.08 20.30 -25.27
C LEU A 14 7.27 20.76 -24.42
N ARG A 15 7.54 22.06 -24.41
CA ARG A 15 8.65 22.65 -23.65
C ARG A 15 8.39 22.56 -22.14
N ASN A 16 7.20 22.98 -21.70
CA ASN A 16 6.84 22.91 -20.28
C ASN A 16 6.72 21.45 -19.81
N GLY A 17 6.13 20.57 -20.63
CA GLY A 17 6.02 19.15 -20.32
C GLY A 17 7.38 18.49 -20.08
N ALA A 18 8.35 18.75 -20.97
CA ALA A 18 9.71 18.25 -20.77
C ALA A 18 10.40 18.84 -19.54
N ALA A 19 10.22 20.14 -19.28
CA ALA A 19 10.82 20.80 -18.11
C ALA A 19 10.22 20.35 -16.78
N HIS A 20 8.94 20.01 -16.75
CA HIS A 20 8.21 19.59 -15.55
C HIS A 20 8.11 18.07 -15.40
N HIS A 21 8.72 17.27 -16.29
CA HIS A 21 8.62 15.81 -16.27
C HIS A 21 7.15 15.33 -16.33
N THR A 22 6.41 15.88 -17.28
CA THR A 22 4.97 15.65 -17.50
C THR A 22 4.62 15.46 -18.98
N GLN A 23 5.62 15.32 -19.86
CA GLN A 23 5.45 15.13 -21.30
C GLN A 23 4.73 13.84 -21.69
N GLU A 24 4.75 12.83 -20.81
CA GLU A 24 4.14 11.52 -21.06
C GLU A 24 2.62 11.52 -20.88
N TYR A 25 2.04 12.53 -20.22
CA TYR A 25 0.59 12.63 -20.07
C TYR A 25 -0.08 12.92 -21.43
N PRO A 26 -0.96 12.04 -21.93
CA PRO A 26 -1.55 12.13 -23.26
C PRO A 26 -2.77 13.07 -23.29
N CYS A 27 -2.68 14.23 -22.62
CA CYS A 27 -3.81 15.14 -22.45
C CYS A 27 -3.66 16.45 -23.26
N PRO A 28 -4.78 17.05 -23.69
CA PRO A 28 -4.74 18.30 -24.43
C PRO A 28 -4.43 19.52 -23.55
N GLU A 29 -4.61 19.41 -22.24
CA GLU A 29 -4.34 20.44 -21.24
C GLU A 29 -2.84 20.51 -20.91
N LEU A 30 -2.36 21.66 -20.41
CA LEU A 30 -1.00 21.75 -19.88
C LEU A 30 -0.94 21.05 -18.51
N VAL A 31 0.04 20.18 -18.30
CA VAL A 31 0.32 19.56 -16.99
C VAL A 31 1.67 20.05 -16.49
N VAL A 32 1.69 20.64 -15.31
CA VAL A 32 2.89 21.20 -14.67
C VAL A 32 2.92 20.81 -13.19
N ARG A 33 4.06 21.04 -12.54
CA ARG A 33 4.27 20.74 -11.12
C ARG A 33 4.45 22.02 -10.33
N ARG A 34 3.95 22.04 -9.09
CA ARG A 34 4.03 23.21 -8.20
C ARG A 34 5.46 23.61 -7.87
N GLY A 35 5.68 24.85 -7.44
CA GLY A 35 7.02 25.36 -7.10
C GLY A 35 7.97 25.58 -8.29
N GLN A 36 7.55 25.31 -9.53
CA GLN A 36 8.39 25.41 -10.72
C GLN A 36 7.78 26.35 -11.76
N LYS A 37 8.65 27.12 -12.44
CA LYS A 37 8.30 28.09 -13.48
C LYS A 37 7.87 27.40 -14.77
N PHE A 38 6.70 27.79 -15.31
CA PHE A 38 6.25 27.43 -16.67
C PHE A 38 5.95 28.67 -17.51
N THR A 39 6.03 28.56 -18.83
CA THR A 39 5.94 29.71 -19.76
C THR A 39 4.82 29.55 -20.79
N PHE A 40 4.08 30.61 -21.09
CA PHE A 40 3.15 30.64 -22.22
C PHE A 40 3.22 31.97 -22.97
N THR A 41 2.73 31.96 -24.21
CA THR A 41 2.71 33.13 -25.07
C THR A 41 1.27 33.56 -25.33
N LEU A 42 0.98 34.81 -25.00
CA LEU A 42 -0.28 35.48 -25.30
C LEU A 42 -0.13 36.22 -26.63
N GLU A 43 -0.89 35.79 -27.64
CA GLU A 43 -1.08 36.61 -28.84
C GLU A 43 -2.11 37.69 -28.53
N LEU A 44 -1.81 38.94 -28.86
CA LEU A 44 -2.62 40.12 -28.57
C LEU A 44 -3.04 40.82 -29.86
N ASN A 45 -4.20 41.46 -29.85
CA ASN A 45 -4.66 42.27 -30.99
C ASN A 45 -3.88 43.58 -31.19
N LYS A 46 -3.08 44.00 -30.20
CA LYS A 46 -2.16 45.14 -30.24
C LYS A 46 -1.12 45.00 -29.12
N SER A 47 0.01 45.68 -29.27
CA SER A 47 1.09 45.71 -28.28
C SER A 47 0.62 46.28 -26.93
N LEU A 48 1.16 45.75 -25.82
CA LEU A 48 0.99 46.32 -24.48
C LEU A 48 1.81 47.61 -24.37
N GLU A 49 1.19 48.68 -23.90
CA GLU A 49 1.93 49.91 -23.57
C GLU A 49 2.88 49.67 -22.38
N TYR A 50 3.96 50.44 -22.28
CA TYR A 50 4.97 50.26 -21.22
C TYR A 50 4.39 50.43 -19.80
N THR A 51 3.30 51.18 -19.67
CA THR A 51 2.57 51.42 -18.42
C THR A 51 1.53 50.35 -18.11
N GLU A 52 1.23 49.44 -19.05
CA GLU A 52 0.21 48.42 -18.89
C GLU A 52 0.83 47.11 -18.36
N THR A 53 0.25 46.61 -17.27
CA THR A 53 0.60 45.32 -16.68
C THR A 53 -0.51 44.31 -16.91
N LEU A 54 -0.15 43.03 -16.92
CA LEU A 54 -1.10 41.93 -16.93
C LEU A 54 -1.34 41.48 -15.50
N ILE A 55 -2.61 41.41 -15.12
CA ILE A 55 -3.05 40.87 -13.84
C ILE A 55 -3.66 39.50 -14.14
N PHE A 56 -3.08 38.48 -13.53
CA PHE A 56 -3.50 37.09 -13.64
C PHE A 56 -4.37 36.70 -12.45
N THR A 57 -5.26 35.76 -12.69
CA THR A 57 -6.07 35.12 -11.67
C THR A 57 -6.07 33.62 -11.92
N VAL A 58 -5.63 32.86 -10.93
CA VAL A 58 -5.67 31.39 -10.94
C VAL A 58 -6.71 30.93 -9.93
N GLU A 59 -7.55 29.98 -10.31
CA GLU A 59 -8.64 29.46 -9.49
C GLU A 59 -8.71 27.93 -9.60
N THR A 60 -8.87 27.22 -8.48
CA THR A 60 -9.09 25.77 -8.42
C THR A 60 -10.29 25.45 -7.52
N GLY A 61 -11.04 24.39 -7.85
CA GLY A 61 -12.23 23.97 -7.12
C GLY A 61 -13.48 24.84 -7.37
N PRO A 62 -14.64 24.42 -6.84
CA PRO A 62 -15.93 25.04 -7.14
C PRO A 62 -16.18 26.39 -6.45
N GLN A 63 -15.47 26.68 -5.35
CA GLN A 63 -15.61 27.90 -4.54
C GLN A 63 -14.24 28.51 -4.25
N ALA A 64 -13.48 28.79 -5.31
CA ALA A 64 -12.14 29.33 -5.21
C ALA A 64 -12.10 30.67 -4.44
N SER A 65 -11.23 30.76 -3.43
CA SER A 65 -11.04 31.99 -2.66
C SER A 65 -9.60 32.15 -2.17
N GLU A 66 -9.17 33.39 -1.98
CA GLU A 66 -7.81 33.69 -1.48
C GLU A 66 -7.63 33.20 -0.04
N ALA A 67 -8.68 33.28 0.78
CA ALA A 67 -8.67 32.78 2.16
C ALA A 67 -8.43 31.26 2.24
N LEU A 68 -8.91 30.50 1.26
CA LEU A 68 -8.70 29.06 1.16
C LEU A 68 -7.45 28.69 0.34
N ARG A 69 -6.66 29.67 -0.12
CA ARG A 69 -5.51 29.50 -1.03
C ARG A 69 -5.86 28.75 -2.33
N THR A 70 -7.14 28.70 -2.70
CA THR A 70 -7.65 28.10 -3.93
C THR A 70 -7.84 29.14 -5.04
N LYS A 71 -7.58 30.42 -4.73
CA LYS A 71 -7.51 31.53 -5.68
C LYS A 71 -6.29 32.38 -5.39
N ALA A 72 -5.62 32.88 -6.43
CA ALA A 72 -4.60 33.92 -6.30
C ALA A 72 -4.73 34.95 -7.42
N VAL A 73 -4.57 36.23 -7.08
CA VAL A 73 -4.55 37.36 -8.02
C VAL A 73 -3.20 38.06 -7.90
N PHE A 74 -2.48 38.16 -9.02
CA PHE A 74 -1.10 38.65 -9.04
C PHE A 74 -0.80 39.32 -10.36
N GLN A 75 0.17 40.24 -10.38
CA GLN A 75 0.51 41.02 -11.56
C GLN A 75 1.92 40.71 -12.03
N THR A 76 2.21 41.04 -13.29
CA THR A 76 3.59 40.99 -13.79
C THR A 76 4.45 42.02 -13.05
N SER A 77 5.46 41.57 -12.29
CA SER A 77 6.41 42.42 -11.57
C SER A 77 7.85 41.92 -11.71
N GLU A 78 8.81 42.77 -11.37
CA GLU A 78 10.21 42.36 -11.18
C GLU A 78 10.31 41.62 -9.83
N LEU A 79 10.56 40.30 -9.91
CA LEU A 79 10.94 39.36 -8.85
C LEU A 79 10.84 39.87 -7.41
N THR A 80 9.67 39.70 -6.77
CA THR A 80 9.56 39.73 -5.31
C THR A 80 9.67 38.30 -4.76
N VAL A 81 10.43 38.15 -3.68
CA VAL A 81 10.57 36.91 -2.92
C VAL A 81 9.39 36.82 -1.97
N ASP A 82 8.24 36.35 -2.46
CA ASP A 82 7.08 36.02 -1.62
C ASP A 82 6.65 34.58 -1.92
N ASP A 83 6.15 33.86 -0.91
CA ASP A 83 5.57 32.51 -0.98
C ASP A 83 4.22 32.48 -1.73
N SER A 84 4.12 33.22 -2.83
CA SER A 84 2.89 33.45 -3.58
C SER A 84 3.09 33.19 -5.08
N TRP A 85 1.99 33.18 -5.82
CA TRP A 85 2.05 33.08 -7.27
C TRP A 85 2.73 34.31 -7.87
N THR A 86 3.70 34.09 -8.73
CA THR A 86 4.44 35.16 -9.41
C THR A 86 4.27 35.08 -10.93
N ALA A 87 4.29 36.24 -11.58
CA ALA A 87 4.26 36.37 -13.03
C ALA A 87 5.41 37.26 -13.48
N VAL A 88 6.21 36.79 -14.44
CA VAL A 88 7.31 37.56 -15.02
C VAL A 88 7.13 37.66 -16.53
N LYS A 89 7.30 38.86 -17.06
CA LYS A 89 7.25 39.12 -18.50
C LYS A 89 8.63 38.86 -19.09
N GLU A 90 8.75 37.79 -19.88
CA GLU A 90 10.04 37.33 -20.43
C GLU A 90 10.39 38.03 -21.74
N ALA A 91 9.39 38.22 -22.61
CA ALA A 91 9.59 38.84 -23.92
C ALA A 91 8.29 39.49 -24.40
N GLN A 92 8.43 40.57 -25.19
CA GLN A 92 7.31 41.21 -25.88
C GLN A 92 7.71 41.52 -27.32
N THR A 93 6.81 41.22 -28.24
CA THR A 93 6.82 41.68 -29.64
C THR A 93 5.58 42.55 -29.89
N GLU A 94 5.40 43.06 -31.11
CA GLU A 94 4.25 43.93 -31.44
C GLU A 94 2.88 43.26 -31.16
N ASN A 95 2.78 41.94 -31.38
CA ASN A 95 1.50 41.21 -31.27
C ASN A 95 1.57 40.01 -30.32
N ALA A 96 2.67 39.79 -29.60
CA ALA A 96 2.79 38.67 -28.67
C ALA A 96 3.53 39.06 -27.40
N THR A 97 3.12 38.49 -26.27
CA THR A 97 3.80 38.64 -24.98
C THR A 97 4.00 37.28 -24.36
N THR A 98 5.25 36.95 -24.05
CA THR A 98 5.64 35.73 -23.37
C THR A 98 5.73 36.01 -21.88
N VAL A 99 4.98 35.23 -21.10
CA VAL A 99 4.90 35.36 -19.64
C VAL A 99 5.27 34.02 -19.03
N SER A 100 6.06 34.07 -17.96
CA SER A 100 6.31 32.93 -17.10
C SER A 100 5.53 33.07 -15.79
N LEU A 101 4.95 31.98 -15.31
CA LEU A 101 4.32 31.90 -14.00
C LEU A 101 5.07 30.91 -13.12
N THR A 102 5.17 31.22 -11.84
CA THR A 102 5.66 30.29 -10.82
C THR A 102 4.61 30.21 -9.71
N SER A 103 4.23 28.99 -9.37
CA SER A 103 3.35 28.71 -8.22
C SER A 103 4.20 28.51 -6.96
N PRO A 104 3.64 28.75 -5.76
CA PRO A 104 4.34 28.39 -4.55
C PRO A 104 4.50 26.86 -4.43
N PRO A 105 5.55 26.36 -3.75
CA PRO A 105 5.78 24.92 -3.55
C PRO A 105 4.69 24.21 -2.76
N ASP A 106 3.89 24.93 -1.97
CA ASP A 106 2.74 24.43 -1.23
C ASP A 106 1.41 24.72 -1.94
N ALA A 107 1.41 25.02 -3.24
CA ALA A 107 0.17 25.21 -3.98
C ALA A 107 -0.71 23.94 -3.93
N VAL A 108 -2.04 24.17 -3.89
CA VAL A 108 -3.06 23.12 -4.00
C VAL A 108 -2.88 22.38 -5.33
N ILE A 109 -2.94 21.04 -5.34
CA ILE A 109 -2.91 20.29 -6.60
C ILE A 109 -4.29 20.18 -7.24
N GLY A 110 -4.36 20.03 -8.56
CA GLY A 110 -5.60 19.80 -9.29
C GLY A 110 -5.74 20.62 -10.58
N ARG A 111 -6.97 20.73 -11.07
CA ARG A 111 -7.31 21.52 -12.27
C ARG A 111 -7.46 22.99 -11.90
N TYR A 112 -6.70 23.84 -12.58
CA TYR A 112 -6.74 25.29 -12.45
C TYR A 112 -7.32 25.94 -13.69
N GLN A 113 -8.13 26.97 -13.47
CA GLN A 113 -8.51 27.94 -14.49
C GLN A 113 -7.59 29.16 -14.39
N LEU A 114 -6.97 29.54 -15.51
CA LEU A 114 -6.20 30.78 -15.64
C LEU A 114 -7.04 31.83 -16.36
N SER A 115 -7.11 33.02 -15.77
CA SER A 115 -7.71 34.21 -16.38
C SER A 115 -6.74 35.39 -16.31
N ALA A 116 -6.91 36.35 -17.21
CA ALA A 116 -6.11 37.57 -17.19
C ALA A 116 -6.90 38.82 -17.58
N ARG A 117 -6.47 39.97 -17.05
CA ARG A 117 -6.91 41.29 -17.47
C ARG A 117 -5.73 42.26 -17.56
N VAL A 118 -5.92 43.31 -18.34
CA VAL A 118 -4.95 44.41 -18.45
C VAL A 118 -5.26 45.45 -17.37
N SER A 119 -4.23 46.00 -16.73
CA SER A 119 -4.36 46.99 -15.64
C SER A 119 -5.15 48.25 -16.04
N SER A 120 -5.06 48.66 -17.32
CA SER A 120 -5.76 49.83 -17.86
C SER A 120 -7.29 49.68 -17.93
N ARG A 121 -7.84 48.47 -17.76
CA ARG A 121 -9.29 48.25 -17.81
C ARG A 121 -9.94 48.57 -16.47
N ARG A 122 -10.80 49.60 -16.46
CA ARG A 122 -11.64 49.99 -15.30
C ARG A 122 -12.67 48.94 -14.84
N LYS A 123 -13.01 47.96 -15.67
CA LYS A 123 -13.93 46.86 -15.32
C LYS A 123 -13.14 45.60 -14.98
N HIS A 124 -13.40 45.02 -13.81
CA HIS A 124 -12.87 43.73 -13.34
C HIS A 124 -13.48 42.53 -14.09
N ASN A 125 -13.42 42.52 -15.42
CA ASN A 125 -13.83 41.35 -16.21
C ASN A 125 -12.57 40.61 -16.66
N ASP A 126 -12.16 39.63 -15.86
CA ASP A 126 -11.06 38.73 -16.20
C ASP A 126 -11.46 37.86 -17.39
N ARG A 127 -10.56 37.74 -18.36
CA ARG A 127 -10.78 36.89 -19.52
C ARG A 127 -10.17 35.53 -19.27
N LYS A 128 -10.96 34.45 -19.40
CA LYS A 128 -10.46 33.07 -19.37
C LYS A 128 -9.43 32.84 -20.48
N LEU A 129 -8.24 32.41 -20.08
CA LEU A 129 -7.13 32.05 -20.97
C LEU A 129 -7.13 30.56 -21.29
N GLY A 130 -7.49 29.73 -20.31
CA GLY A 130 -7.62 28.28 -20.44
C GLY A 130 -7.45 27.57 -19.10
N GLU A 131 -7.21 26.27 -19.16
CA GLU A 131 -7.05 25.40 -17.99
C GLU A 131 -5.72 24.64 -18.04
N PHE A 132 -5.18 24.34 -16.87
CA PHE A 132 -3.98 23.52 -16.70
C PHE A 132 -4.10 22.67 -15.44
N VAL A 133 -3.32 21.59 -15.35
CA VAL A 133 -3.23 20.73 -14.17
C VAL A 133 -1.93 21.05 -13.42
N LEU A 134 -2.04 21.25 -12.12
CA LEU A 134 -0.92 21.41 -11.20
C LEU A 134 -0.78 20.16 -10.33
N LEU A 135 0.39 19.54 -10.33
CA LEU A 135 0.72 18.33 -9.56
C LEU A 135 1.76 18.60 -8.48
N PHE A 136 1.95 17.64 -7.57
CA PHE A 136 3.07 17.64 -6.64
C PHE A 136 4.42 17.61 -7.38
N ASN A 137 5.46 18.17 -6.76
CA ASN A 137 6.77 18.32 -7.38
C ASN A 137 7.92 17.64 -6.62
N PRO A 138 8.21 16.36 -6.91
CA PRO A 138 9.39 15.66 -6.38
C PRO A 138 10.73 16.28 -6.77
N TRP A 139 10.76 17.22 -7.75
CA TRP A 139 11.96 17.91 -8.20
C TRP A 139 12.20 19.28 -7.54
N CYS A 140 11.25 19.79 -6.75
CA CYS A 140 11.36 21.08 -6.05
C CYS A 140 11.83 20.84 -4.60
N PRO A 141 13.03 21.31 -4.19
CA PRO A 141 13.55 21.12 -2.82
C PRO A 141 12.65 21.67 -1.70
N GLU A 142 11.84 22.67 -2.01
CA GLU A 142 10.91 23.33 -1.09
C GLU A 142 9.56 22.61 -0.99
N ASP A 143 9.28 21.64 -1.86
CA ASP A 143 8.05 20.83 -1.82
C ASP A 143 8.20 19.70 -0.80
N ASP A 144 7.18 19.45 0.01
CA ASP A 144 7.14 18.35 0.98
C ASP A 144 7.37 16.96 0.36
N VAL A 145 7.11 16.79 -0.94
CA VAL A 145 7.35 15.51 -1.65
C VAL A 145 8.73 15.42 -2.30
N PHE A 146 9.63 16.36 -2.03
CA PHE A 146 10.97 16.40 -2.64
C PHE A 146 11.74 15.09 -2.43
N LEU A 147 12.25 14.53 -3.53
CA LEU A 147 13.07 13.33 -3.53
C LEU A 147 14.38 13.61 -4.27
N ALA A 148 15.50 13.62 -3.53
CA ALA A 148 16.77 14.10 -4.05
C ALA A 148 17.35 13.23 -5.18
N SER A 149 17.24 11.91 -5.09
CA SER A 149 17.81 11.00 -6.10
C SER A 149 17.00 11.06 -7.40
N GLU A 150 17.69 11.27 -8.51
CA GLU A 150 17.09 11.21 -9.84
C GLU A 150 16.63 9.79 -10.16
N GLU A 151 17.45 8.79 -9.86
CA GLU A 151 17.14 7.37 -10.11
C GLU A 151 15.89 6.93 -9.35
N GLU A 152 15.75 7.36 -8.08
CA GLU A 152 14.55 7.09 -7.29
C GLU A 152 13.32 7.82 -7.81
N ARG A 153 13.44 9.06 -8.32
CA ARG A 153 12.33 9.76 -8.98
C ARG A 153 11.90 9.06 -10.27
N GLN A 154 12.86 8.59 -11.06
CA GLN A 154 12.56 7.77 -12.24
C GLN A 154 11.79 6.50 -11.85
N GLU A 155 12.20 5.78 -10.80
CA GLU A 155 11.52 4.54 -10.39
C GLU A 155 10.17 4.78 -9.69
N TYR A 156 10.08 5.76 -8.80
CA TYR A 156 8.96 5.91 -7.89
C TYR A 156 7.93 6.93 -8.33
N VAL A 157 8.17 7.69 -9.41
CA VAL A 157 7.23 8.65 -9.99
C VAL A 157 6.96 8.32 -11.45
N LEU A 158 8.00 8.16 -12.27
CA LEU A 158 7.85 8.08 -13.73
C LEU A 158 7.68 6.64 -14.24
N ASN A 159 8.33 5.64 -13.64
CA ASN A 159 8.19 4.27 -14.09
C ASN A 159 6.73 3.79 -13.95
N ASP A 160 6.13 3.36 -15.05
CA ASP A 160 4.73 2.92 -15.12
C ASP A 160 4.57 1.40 -15.04
N SER A 161 5.69 0.70 -14.86
CA SER A 161 5.77 -0.76 -14.82
C SER A 161 6.42 -1.21 -13.51
N GLY A 162 5.73 -2.09 -12.78
CA GLY A 162 6.13 -2.51 -11.44
C GLY A 162 6.21 -4.02 -11.25
N ILE A 163 6.77 -4.40 -10.10
CA ILE A 163 6.83 -5.79 -9.62
C ILE A 163 6.22 -5.83 -8.22
N ILE A 164 5.33 -6.80 -8.01
CA ILE A 164 4.71 -7.11 -6.72
C ILE A 164 5.22 -8.48 -6.27
N PHE A 165 5.71 -8.58 -5.04
CA PHE A 165 6.19 -9.83 -4.49
C PHE A 165 5.08 -10.57 -3.73
N ARG A 166 4.84 -11.82 -4.09
CA ARG A 166 3.77 -12.67 -3.54
C ARG A 166 4.32 -14.04 -3.16
N GLY A 167 3.48 -14.92 -2.64
CA GLY A 167 3.84 -16.31 -2.37
C GLY A 167 3.90 -16.64 -0.88
N VAL A 168 5.04 -17.10 -0.40
CA VAL A 168 5.33 -17.37 1.02
C VAL A 168 6.78 -16.99 1.32
N GLU A 169 7.13 -16.73 2.58
CA GLU A 169 8.48 -16.29 3.01
C GLU A 169 9.63 -17.08 2.35
N LYS A 170 9.50 -18.40 2.25
CA LYS A 170 10.55 -19.29 1.73
C LYS A 170 10.53 -19.47 0.20
N HIS A 171 9.52 -18.95 -0.48
CA HIS A 171 9.35 -19.08 -1.93
C HIS A 171 8.59 -17.85 -2.45
N ILE A 172 9.32 -16.73 -2.51
CA ILE A 172 8.81 -15.45 -2.98
C ILE A 172 8.76 -15.44 -4.51
N ARG A 173 7.61 -15.05 -5.06
CA ARG A 173 7.39 -14.92 -6.51
C ARG A 173 7.19 -13.46 -6.89
N ALA A 174 7.80 -13.04 -7.99
CA ALA A 174 7.58 -11.74 -8.59
C ALA A 174 6.38 -11.79 -9.55
N GLN A 175 5.52 -10.78 -9.50
CA GLN A 175 4.43 -10.57 -10.45
C GLN A 175 4.53 -9.17 -11.05
N GLY A 176 4.60 -9.08 -12.38
CA GLY A 176 4.51 -7.81 -13.09
C GLY A 176 3.16 -7.12 -12.91
N TRP A 177 3.17 -5.80 -12.79
CA TRP A 177 2.00 -4.95 -12.68
C TRP A 177 2.15 -3.70 -13.54
N ASN A 178 1.21 -3.47 -14.46
CA ASN A 178 1.14 -2.23 -15.22
C ASN A 178 0.44 -1.15 -14.37
N PHE A 179 1.21 -0.18 -13.86
CA PHE A 179 0.63 0.99 -13.21
C PHE A 179 -0.06 1.89 -14.22
N GLY A 180 0.61 2.19 -15.34
CA GLY A 180 0.07 2.92 -16.48
C GLY A 180 -0.47 4.31 -16.13
N GLN A 181 0.22 5.06 -15.26
CA GLN A 181 -0.22 6.40 -14.84
C GLN A 181 -0.27 7.42 -16.00
N PHE A 182 0.40 7.12 -17.12
CA PHE A 182 0.44 7.93 -18.33
C PHE A 182 -0.50 7.43 -19.43
N GLU A 183 -1.33 6.43 -19.17
CA GLU A 183 -2.34 6.00 -20.14
C GLU A 183 -3.47 7.03 -20.27
N GLU A 184 -4.22 6.94 -21.37
CA GLU A 184 -5.34 7.84 -21.66
C GLU A 184 -6.33 7.92 -20.49
N ASP A 185 -6.88 9.10 -20.23
CA ASP A 185 -7.80 9.42 -19.11
C ASP A 185 -7.28 9.17 -17.69
N ILE A 186 -6.16 8.47 -17.45
CA ILE A 186 -5.77 8.06 -16.10
C ILE A 186 -5.56 9.26 -15.18
N LEU A 187 -4.90 10.33 -15.65
CA LEU A 187 -4.76 11.57 -14.89
C LEU A 187 -6.11 12.18 -14.50
N HIS A 188 -7.06 12.24 -15.45
CA HIS A 188 -8.40 12.74 -15.19
C HIS A 188 -9.15 11.88 -14.17
N ILE A 189 -9.01 10.55 -14.27
CA ILE A 189 -9.63 9.61 -13.33
C ILE A 189 -9.02 9.76 -11.93
N CYS A 190 -7.69 9.90 -11.82
CA CYS A 190 -7.02 10.09 -10.54
C CYS A 190 -7.45 11.38 -9.83
N LEU A 191 -7.62 12.49 -10.57
CA LEU A 191 -8.18 13.73 -10.02
C LEU A 191 -9.66 13.55 -9.61
N SER A 192 -10.44 12.84 -10.42
CA SER A 192 -11.84 12.52 -10.11
C SER A 192 -12.00 11.68 -8.84
N ILE A 193 -11.01 10.87 -8.47
CA ILE A 193 -11.04 10.11 -7.20
C ILE A 193 -11.11 11.06 -6.01
N LEU A 194 -10.34 12.15 -6.02
CA LEU A 194 -10.37 13.15 -4.94
C LEU A 194 -11.74 13.85 -4.87
N ASP A 195 -12.31 14.20 -6.02
CA ASP A 195 -13.63 14.84 -6.13
C ASP A 195 -14.80 13.92 -5.73
N ARG A 196 -14.55 12.61 -5.65
CA ARG A 196 -15.55 11.60 -5.25
C ARG A 196 -15.42 11.19 -3.78
N SER A 197 -14.44 11.72 -3.05
CA SER A 197 -14.29 11.45 -1.63
C SER A 197 -15.49 11.96 -0.82
N PRO A 198 -15.87 11.30 0.28
CA PRO A 198 -16.90 11.82 1.19
C PRO A 198 -16.59 13.25 1.64
N SER A 199 -15.32 13.52 1.99
CA SER A 199 -14.86 14.88 2.35
C SER A 199 -15.20 15.92 1.30
N HIS A 200 -14.99 15.59 0.01
CA HIS A 200 -15.33 16.48 -1.08
C HIS A 200 -16.84 16.61 -1.29
N GLN A 201 -17.61 15.54 -1.10
CA GLN A 201 -19.07 15.61 -1.24
C GLN A 201 -19.71 16.43 -0.13
N ASP A 202 -19.15 16.39 1.08
CA ASP A 202 -19.63 17.11 2.25
C ASP A 202 -19.25 18.60 2.22
N ASP A 203 -17.96 18.90 1.99
CA ASP A 203 -17.45 20.27 1.87
C ASP A 203 -16.37 20.36 0.77
N PRO A 204 -16.79 20.57 -0.50
CA PRO A 204 -15.87 20.67 -1.63
C PRO A 204 -14.83 21.78 -1.49
N ALA A 205 -15.17 22.89 -0.83
CA ALA A 205 -14.29 24.04 -0.73
C ALA A 205 -13.11 23.75 0.21
N THR A 206 -13.41 23.18 1.38
CA THR A 206 -12.41 22.79 2.38
C THR A 206 -11.60 21.57 1.93
N ASP A 207 -12.21 20.59 1.27
CA ASP A 207 -11.49 19.44 0.70
C ASP A 207 -10.42 19.92 -0.29
N VAL A 208 -10.80 20.76 -1.26
CA VAL A 208 -9.85 21.28 -2.26
C VAL A 208 -8.75 22.10 -1.61
N SER A 209 -9.05 22.94 -0.60
CA SER A 209 -8.01 23.72 0.08
C SER A 209 -6.97 22.85 0.79
N ARG A 210 -7.34 21.64 1.22
CA ARG A 210 -6.42 20.69 1.89
C ARG A 210 -5.57 19.86 0.92
N ARG A 211 -5.85 19.89 -0.39
CA ARG A 211 -5.06 19.14 -1.39
C ARG A 211 -3.66 19.72 -1.66
N HIS A 212 -3.23 20.73 -0.91
CA HIS A 212 -1.81 21.11 -0.88
C HIS A 212 -0.96 20.13 -0.05
N ASP A 213 -1.58 19.40 0.88
CA ASP A 213 -0.88 18.57 1.84
C ASP A 213 -0.81 17.10 1.38
N PRO A 214 0.39 16.52 1.18
CA PRO A 214 0.52 15.11 0.82
C PRO A 214 -0.03 14.17 1.90
N ILE A 215 -0.03 14.56 3.19
CA ILE A 215 -0.64 13.76 4.28
C ILE A 215 -2.13 13.60 4.03
N TYR A 216 -2.83 14.71 3.74
CA TYR A 216 -4.26 14.70 3.44
C TYR A 216 -4.59 13.91 2.17
N VAL A 217 -3.89 14.19 1.06
CA VAL A 217 -4.16 13.55 -0.23
C VAL A 217 -3.96 12.04 -0.15
N THR A 218 -2.85 11.58 0.44
CA THR A 218 -2.56 10.14 0.54
C THR A 218 -3.55 9.40 1.43
N ARG A 219 -3.97 10.01 2.55
CA ARG A 219 -5.01 9.45 3.44
C ARG A 219 -6.39 9.42 2.80
N ALA A 220 -6.73 10.40 1.96
CA ALA A 220 -7.97 10.40 1.19
C ALA A 220 -7.95 9.30 0.10
N VAL A 221 -6.81 9.12 -0.57
CA VAL A 221 -6.65 8.06 -1.58
C VAL A 221 -6.70 6.67 -0.96
N SER A 222 -6.12 6.43 0.22
CA SER A 222 -6.21 5.11 0.88
C SER A 222 -7.65 4.70 1.19
N ALA A 223 -8.50 5.66 1.57
CA ALA A 223 -9.93 5.45 1.73
C ALA A 223 -10.62 5.16 0.38
N MET A 224 -10.39 6.04 -0.61
CA MET A 224 -11.15 6.01 -1.87
C MET A 224 -10.79 4.86 -2.80
N VAL A 225 -9.64 4.22 -2.62
CA VAL A 225 -9.26 3.05 -3.44
C VAL A 225 -10.10 1.82 -3.08
N ASN A 226 -10.59 1.69 -1.83
CA ASN A 226 -11.57 0.67 -1.46
C ASN A 226 -13.01 1.20 -1.45
N SER A 227 -13.99 0.31 -1.51
CA SER A 227 -15.41 0.68 -1.62
C SER A 227 -16.23 0.42 -0.35
N ASN A 228 -15.61 0.31 0.83
CA ASN A 228 -16.30 -0.19 2.01
C ASN A 228 -17.19 0.87 2.68
N ASN A 229 -16.76 2.13 2.75
CA ASN A 229 -17.58 3.23 3.28
C ASN A 229 -18.15 4.12 2.17
N ASP A 230 -17.52 4.09 0.99
CA ASP A 230 -17.68 5.09 -0.06
C ASP A 230 -17.99 4.40 -1.39
N ARG A 231 -18.27 5.20 -2.43
CA ARG A 231 -18.29 4.70 -3.82
C ARG A 231 -16.87 4.60 -4.42
N GLY A 232 -15.92 4.13 -3.62
CA GLY A 232 -14.52 4.01 -4.00
C GLY A 232 -14.27 2.98 -5.10
N VAL A 233 -13.00 2.83 -5.48
CA VAL A 233 -12.62 2.21 -6.76
C VAL A 233 -12.86 0.71 -6.78
N VAL A 234 -12.34 -0.02 -5.79
CA VAL A 234 -12.26 -1.49 -5.81
C VAL A 234 -13.07 -2.10 -4.68
N GLN A 235 -13.85 -3.14 -5.00
CA GLN A 235 -14.56 -3.94 -4.02
C GLN A 235 -13.75 -5.19 -3.65
N GLY A 236 -13.46 -5.36 -2.36
CA GLY A 236 -12.71 -6.51 -1.84
C GLY A 236 -13.50 -7.82 -1.85
N GLN A 237 -12.82 -8.94 -2.11
CA GLN A 237 -13.38 -10.28 -1.94
C GLN A 237 -12.29 -11.32 -1.65
N TRP A 238 -12.45 -12.06 -0.56
CA TRP A 238 -11.49 -13.08 -0.10
C TRP A 238 -12.10 -14.48 0.02
N LYS A 239 -13.40 -14.67 -0.21
CA LYS A 239 -14.07 -15.98 0.01
C LYS A 239 -13.95 -16.98 -1.16
N GLY A 240 -13.05 -16.75 -2.12
CA GLY A 240 -12.81 -17.66 -3.26
C GLY A 240 -13.95 -17.77 -4.28
N LYS A 241 -15.03 -16.97 -4.17
CA LYS A 241 -16.15 -16.94 -5.12
C LYS A 241 -16.25 -15.55 -5.75
N TYR A 242 -15.92 -15.45 -7.04
CA TYR A 242 -15.82 -14.18 -7.76
C TYR A 242 -16.91 -13.96 -8.82
N GLY A 243 -18.05 -14.66 -8.69
CA GLY A 243 -19.20 -14.48 -9.59
C GLY A 243 -19.66 -13.02 -9.64
N GLY A 244 -19.91 -12.50 -10.84
CA GLY A 244 -20.32 -11.11 -11.06
C GLY A 244 -19.18 -10.09 -11.07
N GLY A 245 -17.92 -10.54 -11.08
CA GLY A 245 -16.73 -9.70 -11.21
C GLY A 245 -15.55 -10.43 -11.86
N THR A 246 -14.38 -9.81 -11.82
CA THR A 246 -13.10 -10.40 -12.22
C THR A 246 -12.39 -10.97 -11.00
N SER A 247 -11.83 -12.17 -11.12
CA SER A 247 -10.98 -12.74 -10.05
C SER A 247 -9.79 -11.81 -9.77
N PRO A 248 -9.46 -11.51 -8.51
CA PRO A 248 -8.32 -10.69 -8.14
C PRO A 248 -6.98 -11.16 -8.76
N LEU A 249 -6.85 -12.47 -9.01
CA LEU A 249 -5.66 -13.09 -9.60
C LEU A 249 -5.51 -12.86 -11.10
N GLN A 250 -6.55 -12.38 -11.79
CA GLN A 250 -6.53 -12.11 -13.23
C GLN A 250 -6.04 -10.70 -13.56
N TRP A 251 -6.09 -9.77 -12.60
CA TRP A 251 -5.57 -8.42 -12.83
C TRP A 251 -4.07 -8.43 -13.08
N ARG A 252 -3.65 -7.59 -14.02
CA ARG A 252 -2.25 -7.38 -14.40
C ARG A 252 -1.84 -5.91 -14.36
N GLY A 253 -2.75 -5.03 -13.93
CA GLY A 253 -2.51 -3.59 -13.92
C GLY A 253 -3.72 -2.78 -13.45
N SER A 254 -3.47 -1.51 -13.16
CA SER A 254 -4.44 -0.57 -12.60
C SER A 254 -5.34 0.08 -13.66
N VAL A 255 -4.82 0.25 -14.88
CA VAL A 255 -5.48 0.97 -15.99
C VAL A 255 -6.89 0.45 -16.27
N ALA A 256 -7.03 -0.87 -16.44
CA ALA A 256 -8.32 -1.49 -16.73
C ALA A 256 -9.32 -1.34 -15.57
N ILE A 257 -8.83 -1.31 -14.32
CA ILE A 257 -9.65 -1.13 -13.13
C ILE A 257 -10.16 0.32 -13.08
N LEU A 258 -9.27 1.30 -13.20
CA LEU A 258 -9.59 2.72 -13.17
C LEU A 258 -10.57 3.12 -14.29
N HIS A 259 -10.34 2.66 -15.52
CA HIS A 259 -11.28 2.88 -16.62
C HIS A 259 -12.64 2.21 -16.38
N LYS A 260 -12.68 0.98 -15.84
CA LYS A 260 -13.95 0.31 -15.53
C LYS A 260 -14.74 1.09 -14.48
N TRP A 261 -14.07 1.59 -13.44
CA TRP A 261 -14.70 2.42 -12.41
C TRP A 261 -15.27 3.70 -13.03
N PHE A 262 -14.47 4.41 -13.83
CA PHE A 262 -14.87 5.66 -14.49
C PHE A 262 -16.03 5.45 -15.48
N LYS A 263 -15.88 4.53 -16.45
CA LYS A 263 -16.91 4.21 -17.45
C LYS A 263 -18.17 3.60 -16.81
N GLY A 264 -18.02 2.93 -15.68
CA GLY A 264 -19.09 2.39 -14.85
C GLY A 264 -19.88 3.44 -14.06
N ARG A 265 -19.62 4.74 -14.28
CA ARG A 265 -20.19 5.86 -13.50
C ARG A 265 -19.83 5.76 -12.02
N PHE A 266 -18.57 5.50 -11.73
CA PHE A 266 -18.01 5.44 -10.38
C PHE A 266 -18.62 4.32 -9.52
N LYS A 267 -18.99 3.21 -10.15
CA LYS A 267 -19.42 1.99 -9.45
C LYS A 267 -18.19 1.16 -9.07
N PRO A 268 -18.14 0.60 -7.85
CA PRO A 268 -17.02 -0.24 -7.42
C PRO A 268 -16.72 -1.39 -8.38
N VAL A 269 -15.43 -1.58 -8.66
CA VAL A 269 -14.93 -2.63 -9.54
C VAL A 269 -14.72 -3.91 -8.74
N LYS A 270 -15.43 -4.96 -9.16
CA LYS A 270 -15.37 -6.30 -8.58
C LYS A 270 -14.33 -7.15 -9.31
N TYR A 271 -13.37 -7.81 -8.66
CA TYR A 271 -12.98 -7.74 -7.25
C TYR A 271 -11.49 -7.49 -7.11
N GLY A 272 -11.06 -7.06 -5.92
CA GLY A 272 -9.66 -6.89 -5.54
C GLY A 272 -9.28 -7.62 -4.25
N GLN A 273 -7.98 -7.79 -4.08
CA GLN A 273 -7.29 -8.23 -2.86
C GLN A 273 -6.08 -7.30 -2.63
N CYS A 274 -5.33 -7.44 -1.54
CA CYS A 274 -4.36 -6.42 -1.10
C CYS A 274 -3.42 -5.90 -2.21
N TRP A 275 -2.83 -6.76 -3.03
CA TRP A 275 -1.96 -6.33 -4.13
C TRP A 275 -2.67 -5.53 -5.23
N VAL A 276 -3.97 -5.77 -5.44
CA VAL A 276 -4.79 -5.01 -6.38
C VAL A 276 -5.04 -3.61 -5.84
N PHE A 277 -5.39 -3.50 -4.55
CA PHE A 277 -5.54 -2.20 -3.89
C PHE A 277 -4.22 -1.42 -3.93
N ALA A 278 -3.11 -2.06 -3.56
CA ALA A 278 -1.79 -1.44 -3.58
C ALA A 278 -1.34 -1.03 -4.99
N GLY A 279 -1.66 -1.83 -6.01
CA GLY A 279 -1.44 -1.51 -7.42
C GLY A 279 -2.17 -0.25 -7.86
N VAL A 280 -3.48 -0.18 -7.59
CA VAL A 280 -4.32 0.97 -7.94
C VAL A 280 -3.88 2.22 -7.18
N MET A 281 -3.64 2.10 -5.87
CA MET A 281 -3.18 3.21 -5.05
C MET A 281 -1.83 3.76 -5.52
N CYS A 282 -0.87 2.88 -5.85
CA CYS A 282 0.43 3.29 -6.40
C CYS A 282 0.26 4.10 -7.69
N THR A 283 -0.58 3.64 -8.63
CA THR A 283 -0.89 4.37 -9.86
C THR A 283 -1.42 5.77 -9.57
N VAL A 284 -2.41 5.88 -8.68
CA VAL A 284 -3.03 7.18 -8.34
C VAL A 284 -2.00 8.14 -7.76
N LEU A 285 -1.19 7.68 -6.79
CA LEU A 285 -0.23 8.55 -6.12
C LEU A 285 0.94 8.96 -7.03
N ARG A 286 1.47 8.04 -7.86
CA ARG A 286 2.46 8.38 -8.89
C ARG A 286 1.93 9.39 -9.89
N CYS A 287 0.68 9.20 -10.33
CA CYS A 287 -0.01 10.11 -11.24
C CYS A 287 -0.15 11.53 -10.65
N LEU A 288 -0.44 11.64 -9.34
CA LEU A 288 -0.53 12.93 -8.66
C LEU A 288 0.85 13.57 -8.37
N GLY A 289 1.94 12.85 -8.63
CA GLY A 289 3.31 13.34 -8.43
C GLY A 289 3.90 13.01 -7.05
N ILE A 290 3.34 12.05 -6.32
CA ILE A 290 3.89 11.59 -5.03
C ILE A 290 4.71 10.31 -5.27
N ALA A 291 6.01 10.36 -5.00
CA ALA A 291 6.89 9.21 -5.14
C ALA A 291 6.39 8.05 -4.26
N THR A 292 6.02 6.93 -4.89
CA THR A 292 5.32 5.82 -4.22
C THR A 292 5.85 4.47 -4.70
N ARG A 293 6.00 3.52 -3.78
CA ARG A 293 6.38 2.12 -4.07
C ARG A 293 5.44 1.13 -3.41
N ILE A 294 5.41 -0.09 -3.94
CA ILE A 294 4.67 -1.21 -3.35
C ILE A 294 5.57 -1.99 -2.41
N VAL A 295 5.04 -2.33 -1.24
CA VAL A 295 5.73 -3.13 -0.23
C VAL A 295 4.94 -4.41 0.03
N SER A 296 5.65 -5.53 0.10
CA SER A 296 5.08 -6.84 0.42
C SER A 296 5.68 -7.38 1.71
N ASN A 297 4.83 -7.63 2.70
CA ASN A 297 5.20 -8.19 3.99
C ASN A 297 4.79 -9.66 4.07
N PHE A 298 5.70 -10.57 4.40
CA PHE A 298 5.39 -12.01 4.53
C PHE A 298 5.11 -12.37 5.99
N ASN A 299 4.18 -13.30 6.20
CA ASN A 299 3.61 -13.60 7.52
C ASN A 299 3.07 -12.31 8.18
N SER A 300 2.22 -11.57 7.47
CA SER A 300 1.65 -10.31 7.97
C SER A 300 0.57 -10.61 8.99
N ALA A 301 0.68 -10.02 10.17
CA ALA A 301 -0.36 -10.10 11.19
C ALA A 301 -1.53 -9.19 10.83
N HIS A 302 -2.74 -9.61 11.17
CA HIS A 302 -3.92 -8.76 11.31
C HIS A 302 -4.38 -8.91 12.77
N ASP A 303 -3.96 -7.95 13.60
CA ASP A 303 -4.33 -7.83 15.02
C ASP A 303 -5.59 -6.98 15.13
N THR A 304 -6.69 -7.61 15.53
CA THR A 304 -8.02 -6.99 15.60
C THR A 304 -8.32 -6.38 16.98
N ASP A 305 -7.66 -6.86 18.04
CA ASP A 305 -7.92 -6.40 19.42
C ASP A 305 -6.85 -5.40 19.95
N ARG A 306 -5.90 -5.03 19.08
CA ARG A 306 -4.86 -3.99 19.26
C ARG A 306 -3.93 -4.29 20.43
N ASN A 307 -3.62 -5.57 20.65
CA ASN A 307 -2.80 -6.00 21.78
C ASN A 307 -1.33 -6.31 21.39
N LEU A 308 -0.97 -6.15 20.12
CA LEU A 308 0.32 -6.50 19.49
C LEU A 308 0.64 -8.01 19.53
N SER A 309 -0.37 -8.84 19.61
CA SER A 309 -0.30 -10.29 19.54
C SER A 309 -1.34 -10.79 18.56
N VAL A 310 -1.03 -11.89 17.90
CA VAL A 310 -1.99 -12.63 17.08
C VAL A 310 -2.20 -13.98 17.74
N ASP A 311 -3.42 -14.21 18.20
CA ASP A 311 -3.81 -15.49 18.79
C ASP A 311 -4.27 -16.45 17.68
N LYS A 312 -3.68 -17.65 17.62
CA LYS A 312 -4.14 -18.75 16.75
C LYS A 312 -4.69 -19.87 17.62
N TYR A 313 -5.97 -20.19 17.45
CA TYR A 313 -6.58 -21.33 18.10
C TYR A 313 -6.54 -22.56 17.19
N VAL A 314 -6.11 -23.69 17.75
CA VAL A 314 -6.08 -24.98 17.06
C VAL A 314 -6.73 -26.07 17.89
N ASP A 315 -7.24 -27.10 17.22
CA ASP A 315 -7.69 -28.31 17.87
C ASP A 315 -6.56 -29.34 18.08
N SER A 316 -6.91 -30.54 18.56
CA SER A 316 -6.00 -31.64 18.82
C SER A 316 -5.28 -32.20 17.57
N PHE A 317 -5.70 -31.82 16.36
CA PHE A 317 -5.06 -32.15 15.09
C PHE A 317 -4.28 -30.98 14.48
N GLY A 318 -4.20 -29.86 15.20
CA GLY A 318 -3.55 -28.65 14.71
C GLY A 318 -4.38 -27.88 13.68
N ARG A 319 -5.66 -28.24 13.49
CA ARG A 319 -6.55 -27.53 12.56
C ARG A 319 -6.91 -26.18 13.15
N THR A 320 -6.85 -25.13 12.33
CA THR A 320 -7.18 -23.76 12.74
C THR A 320 -8.68 -23.65 13.01
N LEU A 321 -9.05 -23.11 14.18
CA LEU A 321 -10.43 -22.83 14.57
C LEU A 321 -10.73 -21.35 14.34
N GLU A 322 -11.26 -21.02 13.15
CA GLU A 322 -11.48 -19.63 12.73
C GLU A 322 -12.57 -18.90 13.54
N ASP A 323 -13.55 -19.62 14.07
CA ASP A 323 -14.67 -19.00 14.78
C ASP A 323 -14.30 -18.47 16.18
N LEU A 324 -13.08 -18.75 16.67
CA LEU A 324 -12.62 -18.37 18.00
C LEU A 324 -11.89 -17.02 18.05
N THR A 325 -11.44 -16.49 16.90
CA THR A 325 -10.70 -15.22 16.82
C THR A 325 -10.81 -14.61 15.44
N GLU A 326 -10.86 -13.28 15.38
CA GLU A 326 -10.75 -12.54 14.11
C GLU A 326 -9.28 -12.27 13.74
N ASP A 327 -8.36 -12.45 14.69
CA ASP A 327 -6.92 -12.33 14.43
C ASP A 327 -6.48 -13.34 13.38
N SER A 328 -5.63 -12.89 12.46
CA SER A 328 -5.11 -13.77 11.43
C SER A 328 -3.68 -13.45 11.07
N MET A 329 -3.02 -14.42 10.42
CA MET A 329 -1.70 -14.23 9.85
C MET A 329 -1.75 -14.61 8.38
N TRP A 330 -1.63 -13.60 7.51
CA TRP A 330 -1.67 -13.78 6.08
C TRP A 330 -0.32 -14.26 5.58
N ASN A 331 -0.29 -15.11 4.55
CA ASN A 331 0.98 -15.57 3.97
C ASN A 331 1.84 -14.41 3.47
N PHE A 332 1.17 -13.41 2.90
CA PHE A 332 1.73 -12.11 2.62
C PHE A 332 0.60 -11.07 2.63
N HIS A 333 0.97 -9.83 2.87
CA HIS A 333 0.12 -8.66 2.71
C HIS A 333 0.88 -7.59 1.93
N VAL A 334 0.16 -6.74 1.20
CA VAL A 334 0.75 -5.77 0.27
C VAL A 334 0.12 -4.41 0.50
N TRP A 335 0.96 -3.41 0.73
CA TRP A 335 0.60 -2.00 0.93
C TRP A 335 1.52 -1.07 0.12
N ASN A 336 1.40 0.24 0.34
CA ASN A 336 2.20 1.27 -0.29
C ASN A 336 3.10 2.01 0.70
N GLU A 337 4.25 2.47 0.23
CA GLU A 337 5.00 3.53 0.88
C GLU A 337 5.06 4.74 -0.03
N SER A 338 4.77 5.92 0.51
CA SER A 338 4.93 7.20 -0.19
C SER A 338 5.94 8.08 0.52
N TRP A 339 6.71 8.84 -0.27
CA TRP A 339 7.79 9.69 0.23
C TRP A 339 7.32 11.13 0.39
N PHE A 340 7.36 11.65 1.62
CA PHE A 340 7.15 13.07 1.91
C PHE A 340 7.57 13.46 3.34
N ALA A 341 7.61 14.76 3.59
CA ALA A 341 7.85 15.34 4.91
C ALA A 341 6.63 15.21 5.83
N ARG A 342 6.87 14.96 7.11
CA ARG A 342 5.83 14.88 8.15
C ARG A 342 5.84 16.14 8.98
N GLN A 343 5.33 17.24 8.42
CA GLN A 343 5.26 18.54 9.10
C GLN A 343 4.52 18.46 10.45
N ASP A 344 3.58 17.51 10.58
CA ASP A 344 2.83 17.22 11.80
C ASP A 344 3.64 16.49 12.89
N LEU A 345 4.69 15.74 12.53
CA LEU A 345 5.51 14.94 13.46
C LEU A 345 6.95 15.47 13.64
N GLY A 346 7.44 16.28 12.71
CA GLY A 346 8.80 16.78 12.67
C GLY A 346 9.74 15.97 11.77
N SER A 347 10.90 16.57 11.46
CA SER A 347 11.82 16.11 10.40
C SER A 347 12.41 14.71 10.62
N SER A 348 12.47 14.22 11.87
CA SER A 348 12.91 12.85 12.18
C SER A 348 12.00 11.76 11.60
N TYR A 349 10.77 12.10 11.24
CA TYR A 349 9.77 11.16 10.71
C TYR A 349 9.49 11.34 9.22
N ASN A 350 10.23 12.22 8.55
CA ASN A 350 10.22 12.39 7.10
C ASN A 350 10.66 11.12 6.37
N GLY A 351 10.33 11.03 5.09
CA GLY A 351 10.73 9.94 4.19
C GLY A 351 9.56 9.02 3.90
N TRP A 352 9.79 7.71 3.95
CA TRP A 352 8.76 6.71 3.61
C TRP A 352 7.64 6.62 4.66
N GLN A 353 6.41 6.72 4.18
CA GLN A 353 5.18 6.65 4.96
C GLN A 353 4.31 5.48 4.49
N VAL A 354 3.95 4.57 5.39
CA VAL A 354 3.06 3.44 5.12
C VAL A 354 1.65 3.93 4.88
N LEU A 355 1.05 3.44 3.81
CA LEU A 355 -0.32 3.68 3.39
C LEU A 355 -0.93 2.36 2.93
N ASP A 356 -2.12 2.03 3.41
CA ASP A 356 -2.81 0.81 3.00
C ASP A 356 -4.27 1.09 2.65
N ALA A 357 -4.61 0.76 1.41
CA ALA A 357 -5.97 0.87 0.88
C ALA A 357 -6.78 -0.41 1.08
N THR A 358 -6.19 -1.48 1.61
CA THR A 358 -6.90 -2.71 1.94
C THR A 358 -7.81 -2.47 3.14
N PRO A 359 -9.12 -2.74 3.04
CA PRO A 359 -10.07 -2.46 4.12
C PRO A 359 -9.97 -3.53 5.23
N GLN A 360 -8.95 -3.43 6.08
CA GLN A 360 -8.74 -4.32 7.23
C GLN A 360 -9.30 -3.71 8.52
N GLU A 361 -8.84 -2.52 8.88
CA GLU A 361 -9.24 -1.80 10.10
C GLU A 361 -9.84 -0.42 9.77
N GLU A 362 -10.79 0.00 10.59
CA GLU A 362 -11.32 1.36 10.53
C GLU A 362 -10.46 2.34 11.33
N SER A 363 -10.11 3.46 10.69
CA SER A 363 -9.44 4.60 11.28
C SER A 363 -10.36 5.81 11.30
N GLU A 364 -10.84 6.17 12.50
CA GLU A 364 -11.89 7.18 12.73
C GLU A 364 -13.21 6.84 12.00
N GLY A 365 -13.60 5.55 12.00
CA GLY A 365 -14.86 5.07 11.41
C GLY A 365 -14.84 4.92 9.89
N VAL A 366 -13.66 5.01 9.26
CA VAL A 366 -13.47 4.87 7.81
C VAL A 366 -12.35 3.85 7.56
N PHE A 367 -12.55 2.94 6.60
CA PHE A 367 -11.53 2.00 6.11
C PHE A 367 -10.46 2.75 5.33
N ARG A 368 -9.48 3.26 6.07
CA ARG A 368 -8.30 3.96 5.56
C ARG A 368 -7.15 3.69 6.52
N CYS A 369 -5.94 3.60 6.00
CA CYS A 369 -4.76 3.40 6.80
C CYS A 369 -3.61 4.30 6.32
N GLY A 370 -2.92 4.91 7.29
CA GLY A 370 -1.78 5.79 7.08
C GLY A 370 -2.15 7.26 6.81
N PRO A 371 -1.14 8.13 6.63
CA PRO A 371 0.28 7.80 6.54
C PRO A 371 0.94 7.54 7.90
N ALA A 372 1.59 6.38 8.05
CA ALA A 372 2.40 6.02 9.22
C ALA A 372 3.89 6.09 8.89
N SER A 373 4.69 6.86 9.64
CA SER A 373 6.13 6.97 9.36
C SER A 373 6.83 5.63 9.60
N VAL A 374 7.53 5.11 8.59
CA VAL A 374 8.31 3.86 8.71
C VAL A 374 9.34 3.97 9.85
N THR A 375 9.93 5.15 10.03
CA THR A 375 10.83 5.43 11.16
C THR A 375 10.12 5.32 12.51
N ALA A 376 8.90 5.84 12.63
CA ALA A 376 8.12 5.72 13.86
C ALA A 376 7.75 4.26 14.17
N ILE A 377 7.41 3.47 13.14
CA ILE A 377 7.17 2.03 13.28
C ILE A 377 8.42 1.32 13.79
N ARG A 378 9.59 1.58 13.17
CA ARG A 378 10.86 0.97 13.58
C ARG A 378 11.27 1.29 15.02
N GLU A 379 10.99 2.51 15.49
CA GLU A 379 11.29 2.92 16.86
C GLU A 379 10.20 2.60 17.87
N GLY A 380 9.07 2.01 17.45
CA GLY A 380 7.94 1.66 18.33
C GLY A 380 7.22 2.89 18.88
N ASP A 381 7.18 3.98 18.11
CA ASP A 381 6.47 5.22 18.44
C ASP A 381 5.01 5.18 17.98
N VAL A 382 4.34 4.06 18.25
CA VAL A 382 3.00 3.69 17.75
C VAL A 382 1.87 4.66 18.09
N HIS A 383 2.03 5.50 19.10
CA HIS A 383 1.08 6.57 19.45
C HIS A 383 1.02 7.73 18.44
N LEU A 384 1.99 7.85 17.53
CA LEU A 384 2.02 8.94 16.55
C LEU A 384 1.02 8.65 15.42
N ALA A 385 0.48 9.73 14.87
CA ALA A 385 -0.40 9.64 13.73
C ALA A 385 0.37 9.08 12.51
N HIS A 386 -0.22 8.26 11.64
CA HIS A 386 -1.56 7.68 11.70
C HIS A 386 -1.41 6.17 11.86
N ASP A 387 -2.40 5.52 12.50
CA ASP A 387 -2.56 4.05 12.47
C ASP A 387 -1.34 3.24 12.94
N GLY A 388 -0.43 3.89 13.69
CA GLY A 388 0.82 3.29 14.18
C GLY A 388 0.66 1.98 14.95
N PRO A 389 -0.39 1.77 15.78
CA PRO A 389 -0.59 0.50 16.47
C PRO A 389 -0.82 -0.66 15.49
N PHE A 390 -1.69 -0.44 14.51
CA PHE A 390 -2.06 -1.45 13.52
C PHE A 390 -0.85 -1.80 12.65
N VAL A 391 -0.22 -0.79 12.03
CA VAL A 391 0.96 -0.98 11.17
C VAL A 391 2.12 -1.64 11.92
N PHE A 392 2.32 -1.31 13.20
CA PHE A 392 3.34 -1.96 14.01
C PHE A 392 3.02 -3.44 14.28
N ALA A 393 1.76 -3.78 14.55
CA ALA A 393 1.33 -5.15 14.76
C ALA A 393 1.57 -6.01 13.52
N GLU A 394 1.26 -5.49 12.33
CA GLU A 394 1.45 -6.20 11.04
C GLU A 394 2.87 -6.77 10.86
N VAL A 395 3.88 -6.10 11.42
CA VAL A 395 5.30 -6.46 11.27
C VAL A 395 5.98 -6.95 12.56
N ASN A 396 5.42 -6.72 13.74
CA ASN A 396 6.07 -7.05 15.02
C ASN A 396 5.19 -7.88 15.99
N ALA A 397 3.95 -8.22 15.64
CA ALA A 397 3.10 -8.97 16.56
C ALA A 397 3.72 -10.30 16.99
N ASP A 398 3.60 -10.65 18.27
CA ASP A 398 3.96 -11.99 18.73
C ASP A 398 2.87 -12.99 18.27
N TYR A 399 3.27 -14.16 17.75
CA TYR A 399 2.34 -15.19 17.29
C TYR A 399 2.13 -16.23 18.39
N ILE A 400 0.95 -16.24 19.02
CA ILE A 400 0.64 -17.14 20.14
C ILE A 400 -0.29 -18.24 19.64
N THR A 401 0.11 -19.50 19.85
CA THR A 401 -0.73 -20.65 19.53
C THR A 401 -1.38 -21.22 20.78
N TRP A 402 -2.70 -21.37 20.74
CA TRP A 402 -3.54 -21.94 21.77
C TRP A 402 -4.16 -23.25 21.29
N LEU A 403 -4.02 -24.31 22.08
CA LEU A 403 -4.81 -25.52 21.94
C LEU A 403 -6.17 -25.28 22.60
N TRP A 404 -7.24 -25.46 21.84
CA TRP A 404 -8.62 -25.44 22.32
C TRP A 404 -9.10 -26.88 22.50
N ASN A 405 -9.45 -27.23 23.74
CA ASN A 405 -9.91 -28.56 24.09
C ASN A 405 -11.44 -28.67 23.98
N GLU A 406 -11.97 -29.89 23.93
CA GLU A 406 -13.42 -30.16 23.87
C GLU A 406 -14.17 -29.65 25.12
N ASP A 407 -13.49 -29.51 26.26
CA ASP A 407 -14.02 -28.95 27.50
C ASP A 407 -13.98 -27.40 27.54
N GLU A 408 -13.74 -26.76 26.40
CA GLU A 408 -13.58 -25.31 26.23
C GLU A 408 -12.42 -24.70 27.04
N SER A 409 -11.53 -25.54 27.58
CA SER A 409 -10.28 -25.07 28.17
C SER A 409 -9.28 -24.71 27.07
N ARG A 410 -8.46 -23.68 27.33
CA ARG A 410 -7.36 -23.27 26.45
C ARG A 410 -6.01 -23.49 27.10
N GLU A 411 -5.09 -24.04 26.33
CA GLU A 411 -3.71 -24.25 26.76
C GLU A 411 -2.74 -23.59 25.79
N ARG A 412 -1.77 -22.83 26.30
CA ARG A 412 -0.74 -22.21 25.45
C ARG A 412 0.21 -23.30 24.96
N VAL A 413 0.29 -23.47 23.63
CA VAL A 413 1.21 -24.42 22.99
C VAL A 413 2.60 -23.79 22.87
N TYR A 414 2.67 -22.63 22.21
CA TYR A 414 3.93 -21.96 21.92
C TYR A 414 3.71 -20.47 21.63
N SER A 415 4.77 -19.67 21.76
CA SER A 415 4.80 -18.27 21.36
C SER A 415 6.00 -18.05 20.45
N ASP A 416 5.75 -17.65 19.22
CA ASP A 416 6.79 -17.28 18.28
C ASP A 416 6.88 -15.77 18.17
N THR A 417 7.95 -15.20 18.71
CA THR A 417 8.18 -13.76 18.67
C THR A 417 8.84 -13.28 17.38
N LYS A 418 9.16 -14.19 16.45
CA LYS A 418 9.98 -13.91 15.26
C LYS A 418 9.29 -14.28 13.95
N LYS A 419 8.08 -14.86 14.02
CA LYS A 419 7.34 -15.39 12.86
C LYS A 419 6.78 -14.30 11.97
N ILE A 420 6.25 -13.23 12.57
CA ILE A 420 5.55 -12.14 11.89
C ILE A 420 6.54 -11.17 11.25
N GLY A 421 6.16 -10.54 10.14
CA GLY A 421 6.91 -9.43 9.57
C GLY A 421 8.22 -9.86 8.91
N ARG A 422 8.17 -10.73 7.90
CA ARG A 422 9.36 -11.34 7.29
C ARG A 422 9.55 -10.88 5.86
N CYS A 423 10.81 -10.82 5.44
CA CYS A 423 11.21 -10.54 4.06
C CYS A 423 10.43 -9.37 3.45
N ILE A 424 10.29 -8.26 4.19
CA ILE A 424 9.54 -7.10 3.72
C ILE A 424 10.24 -6.60 2.45
N SER A 425 9.52 -6.62 1.32
CA SER A 425 10.11 -6.55 -0.01
C SER A 425 9.53 -5.44 -0.86
N THR A 426 10.38 -4.80 -1.66
CA THR A 426 9.99 -3.87 -2.72
C THR A 426 10.82 -4.12 -3.97
N LYS A 427 10.36 -3.64 -5.13
CA LYS A 427 11.13 -3.63 -6.38
C LYS A 427 12.35 -2.73 -6.22
N ALA A 428 13.48 -3.15 -6.79
CA ALA A 428 14.70 -2.35 -6.86
C ALA A 428 14.57 -1.17 -7.82
N VAL A 429 15.26 -0.08 -7.51
CA VAL A 429 15.42 1.05 -8.43
C VAL A 429 16.13 0.57 -9.71
N GLY A 430 15.50 0.80 -10.86
CA GLY A 430 16.10 0.51 -12.17
C GLY A 430 16.21 -0.98 -12.56
N SER A 431 15.66 -1.92 -11.76
CA SER A 431 15.61 -3.34 -12.15
C SER A 431 14.40 -4.07 -11.55
N ASP A 432 14.13 -5.29 -12.02
CA ASP A 432 13.05 -6.15 -11.52
C ASP A 432 13.45 -6.98 -10.28
N SER A 433 14.65 -6.74 -9.75
CA SER A 433 15.17 -7.47 -8.59
C SER A 433 14.43 -7.10 -7.31
N ARG A 434 14.39 -8.04 -6.37
CA ARG A 434 13.84 -7.84 -5.02
C ARG A 434 14.85 -7.13 -4.13
N VAL A 435 14.41 -6.07 -3.44
CA VAL A 435 15.13 -5.47 -2.31
C VAL A 435 14.42 -5.81 -1.02
N ASP A 436 15.19 -6.30 -0.05
CA ASP A 436 14.70 -6.54 1.31
C ASP A 436 14.85 -5.29 2.16
N ILE A 437 13.73 -4.76 2.65
CA ILE A 437 13.64 -3.55 3.47
C ILE A 437 13.18 -3.86 4.90
N THR A 438 13.27 -5.12 5.35
CA THR A 438 12.83 -5.53 6.70
C THR A 438 13.51 -4.72 7.81
N SER A 439 14.79 -4.38 7.62
CA SER A 439 15.57 -3.57 8.57
C SER A 439 15.10 -2.12 8.70
N LEU A 440 14.31 -1.62 7.74
CA LEU A 440 13.68 -0.30 7.82
C LEU A 440 12.47 -0.29 8.74
N TYR A 441 11.78 -1.42 8.89
CA TYR A 441 10.58 -1.55 9.73
C TYR A 441 10.87 -2.03 11.14
N LYS A 442 11.92 -2.82 11.34
CA LYS A 442 12.26 -3.36 12.66
C LYS A 442 13.72 -3.72 12.81
N TYR A 443 14.14 -3.79 14.07
CA TYR A 443 15.46 -4.25 14.44
C TYR A 443 15.60 -5.77 14.25
N PRO A 444 16.83 -6.31 14.11
CA PRO A 444 17.04 -7.74 13.88
C PRO A 444 16.42 -8.62 14.95
N GLU A 445 15.71 -9.66 14.51
CA GLU A 445 14.98 -10.60 15.37
C GLU A 445 15.86 -11.27 16.43
N GLY A 446 15.45 -11.16 17.70
CA GLY A 446 16.20 -11.67 18.84
C GLY A 446 17.35 -10.77 19.32
N SER A 447 17.51 -9.58 18.74
CA SER A 447 18.39 -8.56 19.31
C SER A 447 17.74 -7.92 20.55
N ARG A 448 18.57 -7.39 21.46
CA ARG A 448 18.06 -6.68 22.66
C ARG A 448 17.22 -5.45 22.30
N LYS A 449 17.62 -4.72 21.26
CA LYS A 449 16.96 -3.48 20.82
C LYS A 449 15.57 -3.75 20.25
N GLU A 450 15.43 -4.83 19.49
CA GLU A 450 14.15 -5.31 18.95
C GLU A 450 13.12 -5.53 20.07
N ARG A 451 13.45 -6.35 21.09
CA ARG A 451 12.56 -6.53 22.26
C ARG A 451 12.33 -5.27 23.09
N GLN A 452 13.29 -4.36 23.18
CA GLN A 452 13.10 -3.06 23.84
C GLN A 452 12.07 -2.19 23.12
N VAL A 453 12.13 -2.14 21.78
CA VAL A 453 11.17 -1.42 20.94
C VAL A 453 9.78 -2.03 21.07
N TYR A 454 9.67 -3.36 21.00
CA TYR A 454 8.39 -4.04 21.23
C TYR A 454 7.81 -3.70 22.61
N SER A 455 8.62 -3.79 23.67
CA SER A 455 8.20 -3.42 25.03
C SER A 455 7.79 -1.95 25.15
N LYS A 456 8.46 -1.05 24.41
CA LYS A 456 8.10 0.37 24.33
C LYS A 456 6.72 0.54 23.67
N ALA A 457 6.48 -0.12 22.54
CA ALA A 457 5.20 -0.06 21.84
C ALA A 457 4.06 -0.58 22.71
N VAL A 458 4.21 -1.77 23.32
CA VAL A 458 3.23 -2.33 24.28
C VAL A 458 2.94 -1.35 25.42
N LYS A 459 3.97 -0.75 26.03
CA LYS A 459 3.78 0.24 27.10
C LYS A 459 3.06 1.51 26.64
N LYS A 460 3.26 1.95 25.39
CA LYS A 460 2.55 3.11 24.84
C LYS A 460 1.08 2.80 24.56
N LEU A 461 0.76 1.58 24.15
CA LEU A 461 -0.62 1.15 23.90
C LEU A 461 -1.43 0.93 25.18
N PHE A 462 -0.80 0.34 26.20
CA PHE A 462 -1.43 0.05 27.50
C PHE A 462 -1.11 1.10 28.57
N GLY A 463 -0.42 2.18 28.21
CA GLY A 463 -0.05 3.28 29.09
C GLY A 463 -1.27 4.07 29.55
N VAL A 464 -1.22 4.58 30.79
CA VAL A 464 -2.30 5.40 31.38
C VAL A 464 -2.26 6.79 30.73
N ASP A 465 -3.37 7.24 30.16
CA ASP A 465 -3.55 8.63 29.72
C ASP A 465 -3.21 9.59 30.87
N ALA A 466 -2.72 10.79 30.56
CA ALA A 466 -2.43 11.86 31.53
C ALA A 466 -3.64 12.30 32.39
N SER A 467 -4.84 11.74 32.13
CA SER A 467 -6.08 11.95 32.89
C SER A 467 -6.36 10.87 33.97
N GLY A 468 -5.48 9.88 34.17
CA GLY A 468 -5.63 8.86 35.22
C GLY A 468 -6.77 7.86 34.98
N ARG A 469 -7.44 7.91 33.83
CA ARG A 469 -8.40 6.88 33.42
C ARG A 469 -7.66 5.78 32.68
N ARG A 470 -7.70 4.55 33.23
CA ARG A 470 -7.35 3.36 32.45
C ARG A 470 -8.30 3.28 31.26
N ALA A 471 -7.79 3.43 30.04
CA ALA A 471 -8.52 3.01 28.85
C ALA A 471 -8.77 1.50 28.99
N ARG A 472 -9.98 1.14 29.46
CA ARG A 472 -10.44 -0.25 29.37
C ARG A 472 -10.83 -0.45 27.92
N VAL A 473 -9.95 -1.07 27.13
CA VAL A 473 -10.36 -1.74 25.89
C VAL A 473 -11.46 -2.73 26.30
N ARG A 474 -12.71 -2.40 25.99
CA ARG A 474 -13.87 -3.24 26.27
C ARG A 474 -13.90 -4.33 25.19
N ARG A 475 -13.56 -5.56 25.58
CA ARG A 475 -13.76 -6.75 24.76
C ARG A 475 -15.25 -7.01 24.52
N ALA A 476 -15.61 -7.32 23.28
CA ALA A 476 -16.72 -8.22 23.02
C ALA A 476 -16.21 -9.65 23.26
N GLY A 477 -16.46 -10.20 24.45
CA GLY A 477 -16.15 -11.60 24.78
C GLY A 477 -14.78 -11.86 25.44
N GLY A 478 -14.79 -12.34 26.69
CA GLY A 478 -13.73 -13.18 27.30
C GLY A 478 -12.36 -12.54 27.64
N ARG A 479 -12.03 -12.49 28.94
CA ARG A 479 -10.72 -12.21 29.62
C ARG A 479 -9.48 -11.87 28.75
N GLY A 480 -9.12 -10.58 28.76
CA GLY A 480 -7.84 -10.02 28.29
C GLY A 480 -6.60 -10.76 28.78
N LEU A 481 -5.65 -11.01 27.87
CA LEU A 481 -4.27 -11.33 28.25
C LEU A 481 -3.72 -10.12 29.03
N ARG A 482 -3.20 -10.35 30.24
CA ARG A 482 -2.51 -9.28 30.97
C ARG A 482 -1.19 -8.97 30.25
N CYS A 483 -0.73 -7.71 30.31
CA CYS A 483 0.60 -7.31 29.81
C CYS A 483 1.72 -8.25 30.30
N ASP A 484 1.59 -8.77 31.54
CA ASP A 484 2.52 -9.73 32.13
C ASP A 484 2.52 -11.13 31.48
N GLU A 485 1.48 -11.51 30.74
CA GLU A 485 1.38 -12.82 30.06
C GLU A 485 1.97 -12.79 28.64
N LEU A 486 1.89 -11.65 27.96
CA LEU A 486 2.56 -11.40 26.67
C LEU A 486 4.08 -11.41 26.84
N LEU A 487 4.59 -10.84 27.92
CA LEU A 487 6.03 -10.73 28.20
C LEU A 487 6.66 -12.01 28.77
N LYS A 488 5.88 -13.06 29.05
CA LYS A 488 6.42 -14.34 29.55
C LYS A 488 7.15 -15.08 28.43
N PRO A 489 8.43 -15.43 28.59
CA PRO A 489 9.19 -16.16 27.57
C PRO A 489 8.60 -17.55 27.37
N ALA A 490 8.44 -17.96 26.11
CA ALA A 490 7.98 -19.30 25.77
C ALA A 490 8.95 -20.36 26.27
N THR A 491 8.42 -21.43 26.88
CA THR A 491 9.20 -22.61 27.20
C THR A 491 9.61 -23.29 25.90
N LYS A 492 10.92 -23.51 25.68
CA LYS A 492 11.40 -24.22 24.49
C LYS A 492 11.01 -25.70 24.59
N PRO A 493 10.39 -26.28 23.55
CA PRO A 493 10.02 -27.69 23.56
C PRO A 493 11.25 -28.61 23.57
N SER A 494 11.12 -29.79 24.17
CA SER A 494 12.17 -30.83 24.17
C SER A 494 12.36 -31.53 22.81
N ILE A 495 11.49 -31.23 21.85
CA ILE A 495 11.52 -31.75 20.48
C ILE A 495 11.50 -30.60 19.47
N ALA A 496 12.05 -30.84 18.28
CA ALA A 496 11.93 -29.95 17.12
C ALA A 496 11.27 -30.69 15.96
N GLY A 497 10.54 -29.96 15.12
CA GLY A 497 9.85 -30.53 13.97
C GLY A 497 9.89 -29.63 12.75
N LYS A 498 9.94 -30.22 11.56
CA LYS A 498 9.84 -29.51 10.28
C LYS A 498 9.25 -30.41 9.21
N PHE A 499 8.37 -29.87 8.37
CA PHE A 499 7.99 -30.53 7.12
C PHE A 499 9.06 -30.29 6.05
N LYS A 500 9.47 -31.37 5.38
CA LYS A 500 10.34 -31.35 4.21
C LYS A 500 9.54 -31.82 2.99
N VAL A 501 9.52 -30.98 1.96
CA VAL A 501 9.01 -31.34 0.65
C VAL A 501 10.03 -32.28 -0.02
N LEU A 502 9.61 -33.45 -0.48
CA LEU A 502 10.50 -34.47 -1.07
C LEU A 502 10.65 -34.28 -2.58
N GLU A 503 9.57 -33.85 -3.25
CA GLU A 503 9.50 -33.59 -4.69
C GLU A 503 8.85 -32.21 -4.94
N PRO A 504 9.20 -31.50 -6.03
CA PRO A 504 8.56 -30.22 -6.35
C PRO A 504 7.02 -30.33 -6.37
N PRO A 505 6.30 -29.44 -5.68
CA PRO A 505 4.85 -29.52 -5.59
C PRO A 505 4.21 -29.00 -6.88
N LEU A 506 4.08 -29.87 -7.88
CA LEU A 506 3.51 -29.52 -9.19
C LEU A 506 1.98 -29.68 -9.19
N LEU A 507 1.28 -28.75 -9.84
CA LEU A 507 -0.16 -28.87 -10.04
C LEU A 507 -0.48 -30.13 -10.87
N GLY A 508 -1.41 -30.97 -10.40
CA GLY A 508 -1.80 -32.20 -11.07
C GLY A 508 -1.05 -33.47 -10.61
N HIS A 509 -0.07 -33.34 -9.71
CA HIS A 509 0.73 -34.44 -9.20
C HIS A 509 0.44 -34.74 -7.72
N ASP A 510 0.77 -35.95 -7.27
CA ASP A 510 0.70 -36.29 -5.85
C ASP A 510 1.75 -35.51 -5.05
N LEU A 511 1.38 -35.08 -3.85
CA LEU A 511 2.29 -34.37 -2.94
C LEU A 511 3.01 -35.35 -2.03
N ARG A 512 4.34 -35.34 -2.09
CA ARG A 512 5.20 -36.18 -1.25
C ARG A 512 6.05 -35.34 -0.31
N LEU A 513 5.81 -35.51 0.98
CA LEU A 513 6.48 -34.80 2.07
C LEU A 513 6.94 -35.77 3.15
N ALA A 514 7.76 -35.25 4.07
CA ALA A 514 8.07 -35.93 5.32
C ALA A 514 8.05 -34.93 6.48
N LEU A 515 7.41 -35.31 7.59
CA LEU A 515 7.58 -34.63 8.87
C LEU A 515 8.85 -35.18 9.54
N CYS A 516 9.90 -34.36 9.60
CA CYS A 516 11.11 -34.64 10.38
C CYS A 516 10.89 -34.21 11.83
N LEU A 517 11.01 -35.14 12.77
CA LEU A 517 11.00 -34.87 14.22
C LEU A 517 12.35 -35.24 14.84
N ALA A 518 12.92 -34.32 15.61
CA ALA A 518 14.18 -34.52 16.32
C ALA A 518 13.97 -34.36 17.83
N ASN A 519 14.52 -35.29 18.61
CA ASN A 519 14.60 -35.15 20.06
C ASN A 519 15.81 -34.31 20.44
N LEU A 520 15.61 -33.24 21.21
CA LEU A 520 16.69 -32.33 21.63
C LEU A 520 17.25 -32.68 23.02
N THR A 521 16.85 -33.82 23.57
CA THR A 521 17.22 -34.24 24.92
C THR A 521 17.98 -35.56 24.91
N SER A 522 18.77 -35.77 25.96
CA SER A 522 19.50 -37.02 26.21
C SER A 522 18.62 -38.16 26.73
N ARG A 523 17.30 -37.98 26.80
CA ARG A 523 16.33 -39.00 27.25
C ARG A 523 15.38 -39.34 26.13
N SER A 524 14.99 -40.62 26.02
CA SER A 524 13.98 -41.01 25.05
C SER A 524 12.63 -40.35 25.33
N GLN A 525 11.96 -39.90 24.28
CA GLN A 525 10.65 -39.27 24.32
C GLN A 525 9.64 -40.13 23.56
N ARG A 526 8.40 -40.22 24.07
CA ARG A 526 7.26 -40.71 23.29
C ARG A 526 6.43 -39.52 22.85
N VAL A 527 6.20 -39.44 21.55
CA VAL A 527 5.51 -38.35 20.89
C VAL A 527 4.31 -38.93 20.16
N HIS A 528 3.12 -38.42 20.47
CA HIS A 528 1.92 -38.64 19.67
C HIS A 528 1.78 -37.49 18.67
N VAL A 529 1.60 -37.80 17.40
CA VAL A 529 1.60 -36.81 16.31
C VAL A 529 0.26 -36.89 15.61
N ASN A 530 -0.52 -35.82 15.69
CA ASN A 530 -1.75 -35.67 14.93
C ASN A 530 -1.50 -34.75 13.74
N LEU A 531 -1.70 -35.27 12.54
CA LEU A 531 -1.48 -34.60 11.28
C LEU A 531 -2.82 -34.20 10.66
N SER A 532 -2.87 -32.99 10.13
CA SER A 532 -3.96 -32.51 9.30
C SER A 532 -3.43 -31.78 8.09
N GLY A 533 -4.24 -31.74 7.04
CA GLY A 533 -3.97 -30.97 5.83
C GLY A 533 -5.25 -30.39 5.26
N ALA A 534 -5.19 -29.14 4.80
CA ALA A 534 -6.32 -28.47 4.19
C ALA A 534 -5.91 -27.64 2.98
N THR A 535 -6.78 -27.54 1.96
CA THR A 535 -6.67 -26.48 0.95
C THR A 535 -6.99 -25.14 1.62
N ILE A 536 -6.25 -24.10 1.27
CA ILE A 536 -6.38 -22.78 1.89
C ILE A 536 -6.39 -21.66 0.86
N LEU A 537 -6.92 -20.50 1.25
CA LEU A 537 -6.72 -19.22 0.57
C LEU A 537 -5.35 -18.62 0.94
N TYR A 538 -4.88 -17.60 0.24
CA TYR A 538 -3.61 -16.95 0.60
C TYR A 538 -3.61 -16.31 2.00
N THR A 539 -4.79 -15.96 2.53
CA THR A 539 -5.01 -15.48 3.91
C THR A 539 -4.95 -16.59 4.97
N ARG A 540 -4.66 -17.85 4.56
CA ARG A 540 -4.64 -19.08 5.38
C ARG A 540 -5.99 -19.61 5.85
N ARG A 541 -7.07 -19.04 5.34
CA ARG A 541 -8.41 -19.56 5.60
C ARG A 541 -8.60 -20.95 4.98
N PRO A 542 -9.00 -21.99 5.74
CA PRO A 542 -9.25 -23.33 5.23
C PRO A 542 -10.49 -23.37 4.34
N VAL A 543 -10.43 -24.20 3.31
CA VAL A 543 -11.50 -24.44 2.35
C VAL A 543 -12.02 -25.86 2.48
N ALA A 544 -11.14 -26.87 2.43
CA ALA A 544 -11.51 -28.27 2.68
C ALA A 544 -10.35 -29.05 3.33
N GLU A 545 -10.70 -30.01 4.18
CA GLU A 545 -9.76 -30.96 4.79
C GLU A 545 -9.43 -32.09 3.80
N ILE A 546 -8.14 -32.34 3.59
CA ILE A 546 -7.63 -33.30 2.58
C ILE A 546 -6.74 -34.39 3.20
N LEU A 547 -6.35 -34.24 4.47
CA LEU A 547 -5.51 -35.17 5.20
C LEU A 547 -5.89 -35.18 6.68
N HIS A 548 -5.94 -36.37 7.27
CA HIS A 548 -6.21 -36.59 8.69
C HIS A 548 -5.54 -37.89 9.16
N GLU A 549 -4.47 -37.81 9.95
CA GLU A 549 -3.70 -38.99 10.39
C GLU A 549 -3.16 -38.84 11.82
N SER A 550 -2.92 -39.98 12.49
CA SER A 550 -2.28 -40.01 13.81
C SER A 550 -1.17 -41.05 13.87
N HIS A 551 -0.04 -40.68 14.46
CA HIS A 551 1.16 -41.52 14.56
C HIS A 551 1.68 -41.54 16.01
N ALA A 552 2.15 -42.70 16.47
CA ALA A 552 2.84 -42.83 17.75
C ALA A 552 4.34 -43.10 17.50
N VAL A 553 5.19 -42.13 17.86
CA VAL A 553 6.63 -42.19 17.58
C VAL A 553 7.43 -42.21 18.89
N LYS A 554 8.34 -43.17 19.01
CA LYS A 554 9.38 -43.18 20.04
C LYS A 554 10.65 -42.59 19.46
N LEU A 555 11.13 -41.48 20.02
CA LEU A 555 12.42 -40.87 19.68
C LEU A 555 13.44 -41.21 20.77
N GLY A 556 14.55 -41.84 20.37
CA GLY A 556 15.73 -42.04 21.20
C GLY A 556 16.42 -40.72 21.55
N PRO A 557 17.41 -40.74 22.46
CA PRO A 557 18.23 -39.56 22.76
C PRO A 557 18.83 -38.98 21.49
N GLU A 558 18.64 -37.69 21.24
CA GLU A 558 19.20 -36.99 20.06
C GLU A 558 18.83 -37.59 18.69
N GLU A 559 17.83 -38.49 18.64
CA GLU A 559 17.39 -39.17 17.42
C GLU A 559 16.51 -38.25 16.54
N GLU A 560 16.68 -38.33 15.23
CA GLU A 560 15.76 -37.78 14.22
C GLU A 560 14.99 -38.91 13.52
N LYS A 561 13.66 -38.80 13.45
CA LYS A 561 12.78 -39.68 12.66
C LYS A 561 11.98 -38.90 11.63
N LYS A 562 11.60 -39.61 10.56
CA LYS A 562 10.79 -39.06 9.47
C LYS A 562 9.48 -39.83 9.39
N ILE A 563 8.38 -39.10 9.34
CA ILE A 563 7.05 -39.63 9.07
C ILE A 563 6.70 -39.23 7.63
N PRO A 564 6.55 -40.18 6.69
CA PRO A 564 6.15 -39.86 5.32
C PRO A 564 4.71 -39.33 5.30
N VAL A 565 4.45 -38.35 4.46
CA VAL A 565 3.13 -37.76 4.23
C VAL A 565 2.90 -37.71 2.72
N GLU A 566 1.89 -38.43 2.24
CA GLU A 566 1.53 -38.48 0.82
C GLU A 566 0.07 -38.05 0.65
N ILE A 567 -0.18 -37.10 -0.25
CA ILE A 567 -1.53 -36.61 -0.56
C ILE A 567 -1.73 -36.70 -2.07
N SER A 568 -2.63 -37.57 -2.49
CA SER A 568 -2.91 -37.79 -3.91
C SER A 568 -3.60 -36.57 -4.55
N TYR A 569 -3.37 -36.35 -5.84
CA TYR A 569 -4.04 -35.29 -6.60
C TYR A 569 -5.57 -35.41 -6.50
N SER A 570 -6.10 -36.64 -6.50
CA SER A 570 -7.53 -36.90 -6.32
C SER A 570 -8.12 -36.36 -5.02
N GLN A 571 -7.34 -36.28 -3.94
CA GLN A 571 -7.81 -35.82 -2.64
C GLN A 571 -7.98 -34.31 -2.56
N TYR A 572 -7.24 -33.53 -3.37
CA TYR A 572 -7.25 -32.08 -3.24
C TYR A 572 -7.73 -31.34 -4.49
N LYS A 573 -7.85 -32.01 -5.65
CA LYS A 573 -8.18 -31.36 -6.93
C LYS A 573 -9.49 -30.57 -6.95
N GLU A 574 -10.51 -31.03 -6.22
CA GLU A 574 -11.87 -30.46 -6.27
C GLU A 574 -11.98 -29.18 -5.45
N ASP A 575 -11.29 -29.16 -4.31
CA ASP A 575 -11.32 -28.05 -3.35
C ASP A 575 -10.11 -27.11 -3.47
N LEU A 576 -9.25 -27.32 -4.47
CA LEU A 576 -8.10 -26.46 -4.71
C LEU A 576 -8.56 -25.12 -5.27
N THR A 577 -8.26 -24.05 -4.54
CA THR A 577 -8.56 -22.68 -4.96
C THR A 577 -7.61 -22.20 -6.06
N GLU A 578 -7.94 -21.07 -6.70
CA GLU A 578 -7.03 -20.40 -7.64
C GLU A 578 -5.69 -19.98 -6.99
N ASP A 579 -5.61 -19.87 -5.66
CA ASP A 579 -4.37 -19.62 -4.93
C ASP A 579 -3.41 -20.82 -4.98
N LYS A 580 -3.90 -22.02 -5.27
CA LYS A 580 -3.14 -23.27 -5.37
C LYS A 580 -2.34 -23.56 -4.08
N LYS A 581 -2.94 -23.32 -2.92
CA LYS A 581 -2.28 -23.44 -1.62
C LYS A 581 -2.87 -24.54 -0.74
N ILE A 582 -1.98 -25.22 -0.01
CA ILE A 582 -2.29 -26.25 0.97
C ILE A 582 -1.52 -25.95 2.26
N LEU A 583 -2.18 -26.05 3.40
CA LEU A 583 -1.56 -25.97 4.73
C LEU A 583 -1.53 -27.35 5.34
N LEU A 584 -0.34 -27.78 5.75
CA LEU A 584 -0.15 -28.96 6.61
C LEU A 584 0.12 -28.51 8.04
N ALA A 585 -0.49 -29.18 9.00
CA ALA A 585 -0.25 -28.99 10.42
C ALA A 585 0.02 -30.33 11.10
N ALA A 586 0.94 -30.32 12.07
CA ALA A 586 1.22 -31.46 12.94
C ALA A 586 1.23 -31.00 14.39
N LEU A 587 0.25 -31.43 15.18
CA LEU A 587 0.28 -31.26 16.63
C LEU A 587 1.00 -32.46 17.26
N CYS A 588 2.17 -32.18 17.83
CA CYS A 588 3.01 -33.17 18.51
C CYS A 588 2.83 -33.06 20.03
N LEU A 589 2.34 -34.12 20.66
CA LEU A 589 2.11 -34.23 22.10
C LEU A 589 3.17 -35.14 22.73
N VAL A 590 4.00 -34.59 23.60
CA VAL A 590 5.03 -35.35 24.34
C VAL A 590 4.47 -35.82 25.67
N THR A 591 4.89 -36.99 26.16
CA THR A 591 4.35 -37.67 27.36
C THR A 591 4.43 -36.86 28.68
N LYS A 592 5.09 -35.69 28.68
CA LYS A 592 5.20 -34.77 29.83
C LYS A 592 4.27 -33.56 29.73
N GLY A 593 3.34 -33.55 28.78
CA GLY A 593 2.42 -32.43 28.54
C GLY A 593 2.97 -31.32 27.65
N GLU A 594 4.24 -31.42 27.23
CA GLU A 594 4.82 -30.51 26.24
C GLU A 594 4.16 -30.71 24.87
N LYS A 595 3.95 -29.60 24.16
CA LYS A 595 3.25 -29.57 22.87
C LYS A 595 4.10 -28.80 21.86
N LEU A 596 4.09 -29.26 20.61
CA LEU A 596 4.73 -28.58 19.49
C LEU A 596 3.77 -28.60 18.30
N LEU A 597 3.43 -27.42 17.78
CA LEU A 597 2.75 -27.30 16.50
C LEU A 597 3.79 -27.07 15.41
N VAL A 598 3.76 -27.89 14.36
CA VAL A 598 4.58 -27.72 13.15
C VAL A 598 3.64 -27.42 12.00
N GLU A 599 3.93 -26.38 11.22
CA GLU A 599 3.10 -25.98 10.08
C GLU A 599 3.92 -25.84 8.81
N LYS A 600 3.28 -26.06 7.67
CA LYS A 600 3.88 -25.84 6.36
C LYS A 600 2.84 -25.45 5.32
N ASP A 601 2.98 -24.24 4.79
CA ASP A 601 2.29 -23.84 3.57
C ASP A 601 3.03 -24.36 2.34
N ILE A 602 2.26 -24.92 1.42
CA ILE A 602 2.69 -25.42 0.12
C ILE A 602 1.95 -24.59 -0.92
N THR A 603 2.65 -24.13 -1.94
CA THR A 603 2.05 -23.48 -3.12
C THR A 603 2.39 -24.32 -4.33
N LEU A 604 1.39 -24.80 -5.05
CA LEU A 604 1.62 -25.63 -6.23
C LEU A 604 2.18 -24.78 -7.37
N GLU A 605 3.15 -25.34 -8.08
CA GLU A 605 3.78 -24.75 -9.24
C GLU A 605 2.98 -25.03 -10.51
N ASP A 606 2.86 -24.00 -11.33
CA ASP A 606 2.25 -24.03 -12.66
C ASP A 606 3.07 -23.08 -13.54
N VAL A 607 3.61 -23.59 -14.64
CA VAL A 607 4.62 -22.89 -15.45
C VAL A 607 4.01 -22.46 -16.77
N ILE A 608 4.03 -21.14 -17.02
CA ILE A 608 3.65 -20.56 -18.31
C ILE A 608 4.90 -19.92 -18.91
N SER A 609 5.24 -20.30 -20.14
CA SER A 609 6.34 -19.69 -20.89
C SER A 609 5.78 -18.76 -21.96
N ILE A 610 6.26 -17.51 -22.00
CA ILE A 610 5.92 -16.57 -23.08
C ILE A 610 7.17 -16.36 -23.92
N LYS A 611 7.07 -16.61 -25.24
CA LYS A 611 8.13 -16.34 -26.20
C LYS A 611 7.66 -15.29 -27.20
N CYS A 612 8.41 -14.19 -27.30
CA CYS A 612 8.19 -13.22 -28.37
C CYS A 612 8.81 -13.75 -29.65
N ALA A 613 8.05 -13.71 -30.76
CA ALA A 613 8.51 -14.23 -32.05
C ALA A 613 9.63 -13.38 -32.66
N GLN A 614 9.66 -12.08 -32.34
CA GLN A 614 10.53 -11.08 -32.96
C GLN A 614 10.91 -9.98 -31.93
N PRO A 615 12.03 -9.26 -32.14
CA PRO A 615 12.36 -8.08 -31.35
C PRO A 615 11.27 -7.01 -31.47
N GLY A 616 10.93 -6.33 -30.37
CA GLY A 616 9.99 -5.21 -30.39
C GLY A 616 10.63 -3.93 -30.93
N ALA A 617 9.98 -3.26 -31.86
CA ALA A 617 10.31 -1.91 -32.30
C ALA A 617 9.08 -0.97 -32.16
N PRO A 618 9.28 0.31 -31.81
CA PRO A 618 8.19 1.27 -31.72
C PRO A 618 7.40 1.37 -33.02
N GLY A 619 6.08 1.22 -32.96
CA GLY A 619 5.19 1.29 -34.13
C GLY A 619 5.00 -0.02 -34.91
N GLU A 620 5.64 -1.12 -34.49
CA GLU A 620 5.49 -2.44 -35.12
C GLU A 620 4.56 -3.37 -34.33
N SER A 621 3.75 -4.16 -35.04
CA SER A 621 2.90 -5.17 -34.42
C SER A 621 3.72 -6.41 -34.04
N LEU A 622 3.77 -6.74 -32.74
CA LEU A 622 4.40 -7.98 -32.28
C LEU A 622 3.40 -9.14 -32.30
N ARG A 623 3.80 -10.28 -32.88
CA ARG A 623 3.06 -11.54 -32.78
C ARG A 623 3.64 -12.37 -31.64
N SER A 624 2.79 -12.78 -30.70
CA SER A 624 3.13 -13.80 -29.71
C SER A 624 3.15 -15.18 -30.36
N VAL A 625 4.13 -16.03 -30.01
CA VAL A 625 4.05 -17.47 -30.26
C VAL A 625 3.46 -18.10 -29.01
N GLN A 626 2.33 -18.81 -29.15
CA GLN A 626 1.68 -19.52 -28.04
C GLN A 626 2.57 -20.65 -27.50
#